data_AF-A0A4Z0KE31-F1
#
_entry.id   AF-A0A4Z0KE31-F1
#
_cell.length_a   1.000
_cell.length_b   1.000
_cell.length_c   1.000
_cell.angle_alpha   90.00
_cell.angle_beta   90.00
_cell.angle_gamma   90.00
#
_symmetry.space_group_name_H-M   'P 1'
#
loop_
_entity.id
_entity.type
_entity.pdbx_description
1 polymer ?
#
loop_
_entity_poly.entity_id
_entity_poly.type
_entity_poly.pdbx_seq_one_letter_code
_entity_poly.pdbx_strand_id
1 'polypeptide(L)'
;MDKNTIDNDVRTIIDAETARVFAPRPGECLACYVFRQLGEFGCNGTHRFAESFRDRTAPRATALLARLSRMGACCCDCEMFFNAFTFAAKPWITSMPFGELIGTPFGSEEAIDMRERFGIDEPPSTTLYLCCRLVRRGSTQACGNWARIRRW
;
A
#
# COMPACT_ATOMS: atom_id res chain seq x y z
N MET A 1 38.81 2.59 15.60
CA MET A 1 37.60 1.93 15.08
C MET A 1 37.97 1.35 13.73
N ASP A 2 37.93 0.02 13.58
CA ASP A 2 38.42 -0.62 12.36
C ASP A 2 37.39 -0.53 11.22
N LYS A 3 37.87 -0.64 9.97
CA LYS A 3 37.05 -0.50 8.76
C LYS A 3 35.96 -1.58 8.65
N ASN A 4 36.20 -2.78 9.19
CA ASN A 4 35.24 -3.89 9.16
C ASN A 4 34.06 -3.67 10.11
N THR A 5 34.29 -3.01 11.25
CA THR A 5 33.27 -2.63 12.21
C THR A 5 32.38 -1.56 11.60
N ILE A 6 32.96 -0.57 10.93
CA ILE A 6 32.22 0.48 10.21
C ILE A 6 31.37 -0.11 9.07
N ASP A 7 31.92 -1.01 8.25
CA ASP A 7 31.17 -1.64 7.15
C ASP A 7 30.01 -2.53 7.65
N ASN A 8 30.20 -3.23 8.77
CA ASN A 8 29.14 -4.02 9.39
C ASN A 8 28.04 -3.16 10.04
N ASP A 9 28.41 -2.07 10.71
CA ASP A 9 27.46 -1.13 11.29
C ASP A 9 26.63 -0.45 10.19
N VAL A 10 27.28 -0.02 9.10
CA VAL A 10 26.62 0.56 7.94
C VAL A 10 25.63 -0.42 7.30
N ARG A 11 26.02 -1.69 7.08
CA ARG A 11 25.11 -2.72 6.57
C ARG A 11 23.93 -2.96 7.49
N THR A 12 24.17 -3.06 8.80
CA THR A 12 23.13 -3.28 9.80
C THR A 12 22.12 -2.13 9.82
N ILE A 13 22.59 -0.88 9.70
CA ILE A 13 21.73 0.31 9.61
C ILE A 13 20.91 0.27 8.32
N ILE A 14 21.56 0.01 7.17
CA ILE A 14 20.87 -0.07 5.87
C ILE A 14 19.80 -1.17 5.91
N ASP A 15 20.10 -2.34 6.44
CA ASP A 15 19.17 -3.47 6.52
C ASP A 15 17.97 -3.14 7.44
N ALA A 16 18.22 -2.47 8.56
CA ALA A 16 17.17 -2.04 9.49
C ALA A 16 16.25 -0.98 8.87
N GLU A 17 16.82 0.01 8.19
CA GLU A 17 16.03 1.06 7.51
C GLU A 17 15.29 0.49 6.30
N THR A 18 15.93 -0.37 5.51
CA THR A 18 15.29 -1.09 4.40
C THR A 18 14.11 -1.92 4.91
N ALA A 19 14.31 -2.69 5.98
CA ALA A 19 13.24 -3.49 6.58
C ALA A 19 12.07 -2.64 7.08
N ARG A 20 12.31 -1.42 7.58
CA ARG A 20 11.24 -0.48 7.99
C ARG A 20 10.45 0.05 6.81
N VAL A 21 11.10 0.41 5.71
CA VAL A 21 10.42 0.96 4.54
C VAL A 21 9.48 -0.09 3.90
N PHE A 22 9.93 -1.34 3.83
CA PHE A 22 9.13 -2.48 3.34
C PHE A 22 8.22 -3.11 4.39
N ALA A 23 8.26 -2.68 5.66
CA ALA A 23 7.39 -3.28 6.68
C ALA A 23 5.95 -2.76 6.56
N PRO A 24 4.96 -3.65 6.75
CA PRO A 24 3.60 -3.23 7.07
C PRO A 24 3.59 -2.38 8.35
N ARG A 25 2.91 -1.23 8.31
CA ARG A 25 2.72 -0.38 9.49
C ARG A 25 1.78 -1.08 10.49
N PRO A 26 1.87 -0.79 11.80
CA PRO A 26 0.94 -1.35 12.78
C PRO A 26 -0.53 -1.09 12.40
N GLY A 27 -1.32 -2.16 12.28
CA GLY A 27 -2.74 -2.07 11.92
C GLY A 27 -3.01 -1.79 10.44
N GLU A 28 -1.99 -1.65 9.59
CA GLU A 28 -2.15 -1.46 8.15
C GLU A 28 -2.82 -2.68 7.51
N CYS A 29 -3.82 -2.45 6.68
CA CYS A 29 -4.45 -3.52 5.94
C CYS A 29 -3.64 -3.89 4.70
N LEU A 30 -3.77 -5.14 4.24
CA LEU A 30 -3.07 -5.64 3.05
C LEU A 30 -3.18 -4.67 1.85
N ALA A 31 -4.40 -4.23 1.50
CA ALA A 31 -4.59 -3.33 0.36
C ALA A 31 -3.90 -1.96 0.52
N CYS A 32 -3.93 -1.34 1.71
CA CYS A 32 -3.21 -0.08 1.93
C CYS A 32 -1.68 -0.28 1.88
N TYR A 33 -1.18 -1.37 2.46
CA TYR A 33 0.23 -1.71 2.41
C TYR A 33 0.70 -1.91 0.96
N VAL A 34 0.02 -2.77 0.19
CA VAL A 34 0.43 -3.05 -1.21
C VAL A 34 0.33 -1.78 -2.05
N PHE A 35 -0.72 -0.96 -1.86
CA PHE A 35 -0.84 0.32 -2.55
C PHE A 35 0.34 1.26 -2.25
N ARG A 36 0.78 1.34 -0.98
CA ARG A 36 1.95 2.11 -0.56
C ARG A 36 3.22 1.66 -1.26
N GLN A 37 3.46 0.36 -1.23
CA GLN A 37 4.67 -0.23 -1.78
C GLN A 37 4.73 -0.11 -3.30
N LEU A 38 3.59 -0.23 -3.98
CA LEU A 38 3.50 0.02 -5.42
C LEU A 38 3.75 1.49 -5.78
N GLY A 39 3.21 2.43 -5.00
CA GLY A 39 3.43 3.86 -5.23
C GLY A 39 4.90 4.27 -5.09
N GLU A 40 5.64 3.63 -4.18
CA GLU A 40 7.06 3.92 -3.92
C GLU A 40 8.00 3.14 -4.85
N PHE A 41 7.73 1.86 -5.09
CA PHE A 41 8.69 0.93 -5.71
C PHE A 41 8.23 0.32 -7.03
N GLY A 42 7.02 0.67 -7.47
CA GLY A 42 6.40 0.11 -8.67
C GLY A 42 6.08 -1.38 -8.56
N CYS A 43 5.48 -1.89 -9.64
CA CYS A 43 5.25 -3.32 -9.83
C CYS A 43 6.41 -3.95 -10.59
N ASN A 44 6.84 -5.15 -10.19
CA ASN A 44 7.84 -5.94 -10.90
C ASN A 44 7.26 -7.22 -11.54
N GLY A 45 5.93 -7.27 -11.71
CA GLY A 45 5.24 -8.43 -12.29
C GLY A 45 5.08 -9.63 -11.34
N THR A 46 5.28 -9.46 -10.03
CA THR A 46 5.02 -10.52 -9.04
C THR A 46 4.14 -10.03 -7.88
N HIS A 47 3.78 -10.93 -6.96
CA HIS A 47 3.04 -10.63 -5.72
C HIS A 47 3.98 -10.35 -4.53
N ARG A 48 5.18 -9.79 -4.78
CA ARG A 48 6.23 -9.63 -3.75
C ARG A 48 5.74 -8.93 -2.48
N PHE A 49 4.84 -7.95 -2.62
CA PHE A 49 4.32 -7.20 -1.49
C PHE A 49 3.21 -7.99 -0.79
N ALA A 50 2.25 -8.55 -1.51
CA ALA A 50 1.21 -9.38 -0.90
C ALA A 50 1.81 -10.59 -0.13
N GLU A 51 2.84 -11.22 -0.67
CA GLU A 51 3.58 -12.30 -0.01
C GLU A 51 4.33 -11.81 1.23
N SER A 52 5.11 -10.73 1.11
CA SER A 52 5.82 -10.15 2.26
C SER A 52 4.86 -9.76 3.39
N PHE A 53 3.69 -9.20 3.06
CA PHE A 53 2.66 -8.89 4.04
C PHE A 53 2.13 -10.16 4.73
N ARG A 54 1.81 -11.21 3.96
CA ARG A 54 1.37 -12.51 4.49
C ARG A 54 2.41 -13.05 5.46
N ASP A 55 3.66 -13.15 5.04
CA ASP A 55 4.70 -13.84 5.80
C ASP A 55 5.01 -13.10 7.11
N ARG A 56 4.99 -11.76 7.10
CA ARG A 56 5.27 -10.93 8.29
C ARG A 56 4.07 -10.73 9.20
N THR A 57 2.87 -10.57 8.65
CA THR A 57 1.70 -10.09 9.40
C THR A 57 0.64 -11.17 9.58
N ALA A 58 0.45 -12.04 8.59
CA ALA A 58 -0.63 -13.01 8.53
C ALA A 58 -0.16 -14.39 8.01
N PRO A 59 0.83 -15.05 8.64
CA PRO A 59 1.46 -16.25 8.08
C PRO A 59 0.49 -17.43 7.91
N ARG A 60 -0.62 -17.42 8.67
CA ARG A 60 -1.69 -18.42 8.54
C ARG A 60 -2.62 -18.19 7.34
N ALA A 61 -2.48 -17.08 6.60
CA ALA A 61 -3.26 -16.80 5.40
C ALA A 61 -2.67 -17.50 4.17
N THR A 62 -2.49 -18.82 4.25
CA THR A 62 -1.84 -19.65 3.21
C THR A 62 -2.57 -19.57 1.85
N ALA A 63 -3.89 -19.37 1.86
CA ALA A 63 -4.71 -19.21 0.66
C ALA A 63 -4.80 -17.76 0.14
N LEU A 64 -3.94 -16.83 0.60
CA LEU A 64 -4.03 -15.42 0.23
C LEU A 64 -3.95 -15.21 -1.29
N LEU A 65 -2.90 -15.71 -1.94
CA LEU A 65 -2.71 -15.50 -3.37
C LEU A 65 -3.80 -16.18 -4.20
N ALA A 66 -4.24 -17.38 -3.81
CA ALA A 66 -5.36 -18.05 -4.46
C ALA A 66 -6.66 -17.22 -4.35
N ARG A 67 -6.89 -16.57 -3.21
CA ARG A 67 -8.02 -15.64 -3.05
C ARG A 67 -7.86 -14.40 -3.93
N LEU A 68 -6.68 -13.78 -3.98
CA LEU A 68 -6.38 -12.64 -4.85
C LEU A 68 -6.57 -13.00 -6.34
N SER A 69 -6.13 -14.18 -6.74
CA SER A 69 -6.29 -14.70 -8.11
C SER A 69 -7.75 -14.92 -8.49
N ARG A 70 -8.57 -15.55 -7.61
CA ARG A 70 -10.04 -15.63 -7.80
C ARG A 70 -10.72 -14.28 -7.88
N MET A 71 -10.06 -13.27 -7.32
CA MET A 71 -10.46 -11.87 -7.34
C MET A 71 -9.90 -11.12 -8.58
N GLY A 72 -9.33 -11.81 -9.56
CA GLY A 72 -8.77 -11.22 -10.78
C GLY A 72 -7.36 -10.61 -10.60
N ALA A 73 -6.78 -10.69 -9.41
CA ALA A 73 -5.38 -10.32 -9.16
C ALA A 73 -4.50 -11.57 -9.23
N CYS A 74 -4.30 -12.08 -10.44
CA CYS A 74 -3.68 -13.37 -10.68
C CYS A 74 -2.15 -13.30 -10.82
N CYS A 75 -1.59 -12.26 -11.46
CA CYS A 75 -0.18 -12.23 -11.87
C CYS A 75 0.73 -11.32 -11.02
N CYS A 76 0.22 -10.18 -10.54
CA CYS A 76 1.03 -9.21 -9.79
C CYS A 76 0.25 -8.51 -8.68
N ASP A 77 0.99 -7.85 -7.79
CA ASP A 77 0.44 -6.89 -6.81
C ASP A 77 -0.39 -5.78 -7.49
N CYS A 78 0.00 -5.34 -8.70
CA CYS A 78 -0.69 -4.28 -9.45
C CYS A 78 -2.15 -4.60 -9.78
N GLU A 79 -2.45 -5.86 -10.09
CA GLU A 79 -3.81 -6.29 -10.39
C GLU A 79 -4.73 -6.28 -9.17
N MET A 80 -4.18 -6.16 -7.95
CA MET A 80 -5.01 -5.88 -6.79
C MET A 80 -5.83 -4.60 -6.97
N PHE A 81 -5.34 -3.62 -7.74
CA PHE A 81 -6.02 -2.34 -7.96
C PHE A 81 -6.59 -2.18 -9.37
N PHE A 82 -6.15 -2.98 -10.34
CA PHE A 82 -6.79 -3.04 -11.67
C PHE A 82 -8.02 -3.95 -11.72
N ASN A 83 -8.02 -5.03 -10.93
CA ASN A 83 -9.04 -6.08 -11.05
C ASN A 83 -9.76 -6.38 -9.74
N ALA A 84 -9.11 -6.20 -8.59
CA ALA A 84 -9.66 -6.65 -7.32
C ALA A 84 -10.34 -5.56 -6.48
N PHE A 85 -9.67 -4.43 -6.29
CA PHE A 85 -10.10 -3.37 -5.39
C PHE A 85 -10.13 -2.05 -6.12
N THR A 86 -11.11 -1.22 -5.78
CA THR A 86 -11.17 0.19 -6.14
C THR A 86 -11.39 1.01 -4.87
N PHE A 87 -11.24 2.33 -4.93
CA PHE A 87 -11.58 3.16 -3.78
C PHE A 87 -13.06 3.02 -3.43
N ALA A 88 -13.33 2.92 -2.12
CA ALA A 88 -14.68 3.09 -1.62
C ALA A 88 -15.19 4.51 -1.93
N ALA A 89 -16.50 4.72 -1.89
CA ALA A 89 -17.10 6.02 -2.21
C ALA A 89 -16.60 7.18 -1.33
N LYS A 90 -16.14 6.88 -0.10
CA LYS A 90 -15.62 7.86 0.87
C LYS A 90 -14.34 7.33 1.51
N PRO A 91 -13.21 7.30 0.79
CA PRO A 91 -11.94 6.84 1.35
C PRO A 91 -11.46 7.85 2.40
N TRP A 92 -10.76 7.37 3.42
CA TRP A 92 -10.15 8.26 4.42
C TRP A 92 -8.83 8.80 3.90
N ILE A 93 -8.82 10.10 3.63
CA ILE A 93 -7.70 10.83 3.07
C ILE A 93 -7.39 12.07 3.91
N THR A 94 -6.14 12.49 3.93
CA THR A 94 -5.68 13.71 4.64
C THR A 94 -4.75 14.53 3.74
N SER A 95 -4.74 15.86 3.90
CA SER A 95 -3.93 16.82 3.15
C SER A 95 -2.85 17.50 4.00
N MET A 96 -2.39 16.88 5.10
CA MET A 96 -1.53 17.54 6.11
C MET A 96 -0.23 16.76 6.36
N PRO A 97 0.82 17.37 6.96
CA PRO A 97 2.09 16.69 7.28
C PRO A 97 1.92 15.42 8.13
N PHE A 98 0.85 15.33 8.92
CA PHE A 98 0.48 14.11 9.64
C PHE A 98 0.22 12.92 8.69
N GLY A 99 -0.25 13.19 7.47
CA GLY A 99 -0.45 12.23 6.38
C GLY A 99 0.83 11.56 5.91
N GLU A 100 1.95 12.27 5.95
CA GLU A 100 3.27 11.76 5.59
C GLU A 100 3.73 10.64 6.55
N LEU A 101 3.43 10.80 7.85
CA LEU A 101 3.70 9.78 8.87
C LEU A 101 2.81 8.53 8.73
N ILE A 102 1.60 8.64 8.18
CA ILE A 102 0.57 7.60 8.31
C ILE A 102 0.04 7.01 6.99
N GLY A 103 0.29 7.62 5.84
CA GLY A 103 -0.35 7.26 4.58
C GLY A 103 0.57 7.08 3.37
N THR A 104 -0.05 6.87 2.21
CA THR A 104 0.55 6.78 0.88
C THR A 104 0.13 8.02 0.09
N PRO A 105 1.02 8.71 -0.62
CA PRO A 105 0.55 9.75 -1.53
C PRO A 105 -0.38 9.12 -2.58
N PHE A 106 -1.45 9.81 -2.97
CA PHE A 106 -2.11 9.50 -4.22
C PHE A 106 -1.37 10.25 -5.33
N GLY A 107 -0.40 9.59 -5.95
CA GLY A 107 0.07 9.98 -7.26
C GLY A 107 -0.84 9.34 -8.30
N SER A 108 -1.64 10.12 -9.00
CA SER A 108 -2.22 9.65 -10.26
C SER A 108 -1.18 9.88 -11.36
N GLU A 109 -0.88 8.85 -12.16
CA GLU A 109 0.03 8.99 -13.33
C GLU A 109 -0.54 9.93 -14.40
N GLU A 110 -1.87 10.12 -14.39
CA GLU A 110 -2.58 11.13 -15.16
C GLU A 110 -3.17 12.17 -14.21
N ALA A 111 -3.10 13.46 -14.55
CA ALA A 111 -3.78 14.51 -13.80
C ALA A 111 -5.28 14.19 -13.75
N ILE A 112 -5.79 13.78 -12.59
CA ILE A 112 -7.24 13.65 -12.39
C ILE A 112 -7.78 15.07 -12.45
N ASP A 113 -8.71 15.35 -13.36
CA ASP A 113 -9.45 16.61 -13.31
C ASP A 113 -10.32 16.62 -12.05
N MET A 114 -9.81 17.29 -11.02
CA MET A 114 -10.46 17.42 -9.73
C MET A 114 -11.78 18.21 -9.82
N ARG A 115 -12.00 18.99 -10.89
CA ARG A 115 -13.30 19.64 -11.16
C ARG A 115 -14.37 18.61 -11.46
N GLU A 116 -14.08 17.65 -12.31
CA GLU A 116 -15.09 16.68 -12.78
C GLU A 116 -15.48 15.70 -11.67
N ARG A 117 -14.51 15.32 -10.82
CA ARG A 117 -14.75 14.34 -9.75
C ARG A 117 -15.26 14.95 -8.45
N PHE A 118 -14.84 16.17 -8.12
CA PHE A 118 -15.09 16.77 -6.82
C PHE A 118 -15.56 18.23 -6.85
N GLY A 119 -15.70 18.85 -8.03
CA GLY A 119 -16.18 20.23 -8.17
C GLY A 119 -15.18 21.28 -7.67
N ILE A 120 -13.88 21.00 -7.74
CA ILE A 120 -12.84 21.89 -7.22
C ILE A 120 -12.16 22.59 -8.40
N ASP A 121 -12.31 23.92 -8.49
CA ASP A 121 -11.84 24.72 -9.63
C ASP A 121 -10.32 24.82 -9.78
N GLU A 122 -9.53 24.38 -8.81
CA GLU A 122 -8.07 24.48 -8.81
C GLU A 122 -7.47 23.20 -8.17
N PRO A 123 -6.42 22.57 -8.78
CA PRO A 123 -5.80 21.40 -8.16
C PRO A 123 -5.29 21.79 -6.77
N PRO A 124 -5.58 21.00 -5.72
CA PRO A 124 -5.22 21.39 -4.37
C PRO A 124 -3.71 21.61 -4.30
N SER A 125 -3.28 22.73 -3.73
CA SER A 125 -1.87 23.08 -3.52
C SER A 125 -1.12 22.13 -2.58
N THR A 126 -1.71 20.96 -2.26
CA THR A 126 -1.29 20.11 -1.17
C THR A 126 -1.52 18.64 -1.51
N THR A 127 -0.46 17.85 -1.34
CA THR A 127 -0.46 16.40 -1.52
C THR A 127 -1.47 15.72 -0.59
N LEU A 128 -2.25 14.79 -1.14
CA LEU A 128 -3.21 13.97 -0.41
C LEU A 128 -2.64 12.59 -0.10
N TYR A 129 -2.91 12.11 1.12
CA TYR A 129 -2.43 10.82 1.62
C TYR A 129 -3.60 9.89 1.97
N LEU A 130 -3.51 8.61 1.57
CA LEU A 130 -4.43 7.55 1.98
C LEU A 130 -4.13 7.10 3.41
N CYS A 131 -5.05 7.32 4.34
CA CYS A 131 -4.91 6.85 5.71
C CYS A 131 -5.61 5.52 5.88
N CYS A 132 -4.88 4.44 6.17
CA CYS A 132 -5.52 3.15 6.43
C CYS A 132 -6.52 3.29 7.58
N ARG A 133 -7.75 2.80 7.40
CA ARG A 133 -8.78 2.74 8.46
C ARG A 133 -8.51 1.70 9.55
N LEU A 134 -7.30 1.15 9.52
CA LEU A 134 -6.80 0.09 10.37
C LEU A 134 -7.61 -1.21 10.27
N VAL A 135 -6.95 -2.33 10.51
CA VAL A 135 -7.59 -3.65 10.64
C VAL A 135 -6.95 -4.40 11.80
N ARG A 136 -7.63 -5.44 12.28
CA ARG A 136 -7.03 -6.35 13.27
C ARG A 136 -5.69 -6.88 12.76
N ARG A 137 -4.71 -7.01 13.65
CA ARG A 137 -3.41 -7.62 13.32
C ARG A 137 -3.62 -8.99 12.67
N GLY A 138 -2.91 -9.26 11.59
CA GLY A 138 -3.03 -10.50 10.81
C GLY A 138 -4.27 -10.58 9.91
N SER A 139 -5.05 -9.51 9.79
CA SER A 139 -6.10 -9.45 8.78
C SER A 139 -5.51 -9.30 7.37
N THR A 140 -6.02 -10.10 6.44
CA THR A 140 -5.79 -9.91 5.00
C THR A 140 -7.00 -9.30 4.29
N GLN A 141 -7.97 -8.78 5.05
CA GLN A 141 -9.11 -8.05 4.51
C GLN A 141 -8.71 -6.60 4.26
N ALA A 142 -9.27 -6.01 3.21
CA ALA A 142 -9.10 -4.59 2.96
C ALA A 142 -9.88 -3.77 4.01
N CYS A 143 -9.33 -2.62 4.42
CA CYS A 143 -10.05 -1.68 5.28
C CYS A 143 -11.13 -0.92 4.49
N GLY A 144 -11.94 -0.10 5.18
CA GLY A 144 -13.06 0.63 4.58
C GLY A 144 -12.71 1.67 3.50
N ASN A 145 -11.43 1.86 3.16
CA ASN A 145 -11.03 2.69 2.02
C ASN A 145 -11.20 1.98 0.67
N TRP A 146 -11.40 0.66 0.70
CA TRP A 146 -11.43 -0.17 -0.50
C TRP A 146 -12.77 -0.84 -0.67
N ALA A 147 -13.30 -0.81 -1.88
CA ALA A 147 -14.45 -1.58 -2.31
C ALA A 147 -14.00 -2.71 -3.23
N ARG A 148 -14.71 -3.84 -3.16
CA ARG A 148 -14.50 -4.97 -4.06
C ARG A 148 -15.03 -4.62 -5.44
N ILE A 149 -14.19 -4.75 -6.48
CA ILE A 149 -14.67 -4.65 -7.86
C ILE A 149 -15.56 -5.88 -8.13
N ARG A 150 -16.82 -5.62 -8.51
CA ARG A 150 -17.76 -6.64 -8.97
C ARG A 150 -17.73 -6.65 -10.49
N ARG A 151 -17.17 -7.71 -11.07
CA ARG A 151 -17.34 -8.00 -12.49
C ARG A 151 -18.48 -9.01 -12.62
N TRP A 152 -19.39 -8.74 -13.55
CA TRP A 152 -20.58 -9.53 -13.84
C TRP A 152 -20.19 -10.80 -14.58
#